data_AF-A0A7W1L253-F1
#
_entry.id   AF-A0A7W1L253-F1
#
_cell.length_a   1.000
_cell.length_b   1.000
_cell.length_c   1.000
_cell.angle_alpha   90.00
_cell.angle_beta   90.00
_cell.angle_gamma   90.00
#
_symmetry.space_group_name_H-M   'P 1'
#
loop_
_entity.id
_entity.type
_entity.pdbx_description
1 polymer ?
#
loop_
_entity_poly.entity_id
_entity_poly.type
_entity_poly.pdbx_seq_one_letter_code
_entity_poly.pdbx_strand_id
1 'polypeptide(L)' 'MDRNQEQGMRPEECAARILDAVAREKEEVLIGGEEKRAVWLKRFWPSRLSKMVRVP' A
#
# COMPACT_ATOMS: atom_id res chain seq x y z
N MET A 1 6.61 9.18 18.38
CA MET A 1 6.14 8.26 17.33
C MET A 1 4.97 7.50 17.91
N ASP A 2 3.84 7.42 17.21
CA ASP A 2 2.71 6.58 17.63
C ASP A 2 3.01 5.10 17.31
N ARG A 3 2.35 4.18 18.01
CA ARG A 3 2.54 2.73 17.92
C ARG A 3 2.37 2.18 16.51
N ASN A 4 1.61 2.88 15.66
CA ASN A 4 1.42 2.57 14.25
C ASN A 4 2.61 2.99 13.38
N GLN A 5 3.32 4.08 13.73
CA GLN A 5 4.55 4.48 13.06
C GLN A 5 5.73 3.60 13.44
N GLU A 6 5.76 3.06 14.66
CA GLU A 6 6.81 2.13 15.13
C GLU A 6 6.80 0.79 14.38
N GLN A 7 5.63 0.36 13.90
CA GLN A 7 5.45 -0.86 13.11
C GLN A 7 5.44 -0.59 11.60
N GLY A 8 5.66 0.66 11.19
CA GLY A 8 5.69 1.05 9.79
C GLY A 8 6.93 0.52 9.06
N MET A 9 6.89 0.58 7.73
CA MET A 9 8.06 0.32 6.89
C MET A 9 9.17 1.31 7.24
N ARG A 10 10.40 0.80 7.34
CA ARG A 10 11.57 1.65 7.53
C ARG A 10 11.75 2.61 6.35
N PRO A 11 12.16 3.87 6.58
CA PRO A 11 12.41 4.82 5.50
C PRO A 11 13.39 4.31 4.45
N GLU A 12 14.45 3.59 4.88
CA GLU A 12 15.46 3.06 3.96
C GLU A 12 14.89 1.96 3.05
N GLU A 13 14.00 1.13 3.59
CA GLU A 13 13.31 0.10 2.80
C GLU A 13 12.36 0.74 1.78
N CYS A 14 11.62 1.78 2.18
CA CYS A 14 10.77 2.53 1.27
C CYS A 14 11.59 3.13 0.11
N ALA A 15 12.70 3.80 0.43
CA ALA A 15 13.60 4.39 -0.56
C ALA A 15 14.17 3.33 -1.52
N ALA A 16 14.64 2.18 -1.01
CA ALA A 16 15.14 1.09 -1.85
C ALA A 16 14.08 0.57 -2.84
N ARG A 17 12.82 0.46 -2.40
CA ARG A 17 11.71 0.00 -3.26
C ARG A 17 11.33 1.02 -4.33
N ILE A 18 11.45 2.33 -4.03
CA ILE A 18 11.28 3.39 -5.03
C ILE A 18 12.37 3.26 -6.09
N LEU A 19 13.64 3.16 -5.68
CA LEU A 19 14.78 3.07 -6.60
C LEU A 19 14.69 1.83 -7.50
N ASP A 20 14.30 0.67 -6.96
CA ASP A 20 14.08 -0.55 -7.76
C ASP A 20 12.95 -0.37 -8.80
N ALA A 21 11.87 0.32 -8.45
CA ALA A 21 10.78 0.58 -9.39
C ALA A 21 11.19 1.54 -10.51
N VAL A 22 11.95 2.58 -10.18
CA VAL A 22 12.53 3.51 -11.16
C VAL A 22 13.51 2.79 -12.08
N ALA A 23 14.42 1.97 -11.53
CA ALA A 23 15.39 1.19 -12.31
C ALA A 23 14.75 0.18 -13.27
N ARG A 24 13.52 -0.26 -12.97
CA ARG A 24 12.72 -1.16 -13.81
C ARG A 24 11.71 -0.43 -14.70
N GLU A 25 11.76 0.89 -14.74
CA GLU A 25 10.87 1.74 -15.55
C GLU A 25 9.37 1.41 -15.32
N LYS A 26 9.00 1.12 -14.07
CA LYS A 26 7.59 0.86 -13.75
C LYS A 26 6.79 2.15 -13.87
N GLU A 27 5.72 2.12 -14.65
CA GLU A 27 4.77 3.23 -14.78
C GLU A 27 4.10 3.58 -13.44
N GLU A 28 3.79 2.57 -12.62
CA GLU A 28 3.21 2.73 -11.28
C GLU A 28 3.75 1.66 -10.33
N VAL A 29 4.04 2.05 -9.08
CA VAL A 29 4.37 1.10 -8.00
C VAL A 29 3.65 1.50 -6.71
N LEU A 30 3.00 0.52 -6.07
CA LEU A 30 2.45 0.68 -4.72
C LEU A 30 3.48 0.19 -3.69
N ILE A 31 3.89 1.09 -2.80
CA ILE A 31 4.85 0.83 -1.70
C ILE A 31 4.11 1.02 -0.38
N GLY A 32 4.16 0.00 0.46
CA GLY A 32 3.30 -0.19 1.63
C GLY A 32 3.25 -1.67 2.02
N GLY A 33 2.58 -1.97 3.13
CA GLY A 33 2.39 -3.32 3.67
C GLY A 33 1.20 -4.06 3.05
N GLU A 34 0.51 -4.85 3.88
CA GLU A 34 -0.69 -5.63 3.51
C GLU A 34 -1.83 -4.75 2.99
N GLU A 35 -1.86 -3.46 3.38
CA GLU A 35 -2.84 -2.46 2.98
C GLU A 35 -2.92 -2.25 1.45
N LYS A 36 -1.84 -2.56 0.71
CA LYS A 36 -1.85 -2.45 -0.77
C LYS A 36 -2.89 -3.37 -1.40
N ARG A 37 -3.23 -4.49 -0.76
CA ARG A 37 -4.29 -5.40 -1.25
C ARG A 37 -5.64 -4.69 -1.29
N ALA A 38 -5.89 -3.74 -0.40
CA ALA A 38 -7.12 -2.95 -0.41
C ALA A 38 -7.19 -2.02 -1.63
N VAL A 39 -6.05 -1.51 -2.13
CA VAL A 39 -6.00 -0.71 -3.36
C VAL A 39 -6.43 -1.57 -4.56
N TRP A 40 -5.87 -2.78 -4.68
CA TRP A 40 -6.27 -3.73 -5.72
C TRP A 40 -7.75 -4.13 -5.58
N LEU A 41 -8.21 -4.42 -4.36
CA LEU A 41 -9.61 -4.76 -4.11
C LEU A 41 -10.56 -3.60 -4.46
N LYS A 42 -10.18 -2.35 -4.16
CA LYS A 42 -10.94 -1.16 -4.54
C LYS A 42 -11.01 -0.98 -6.05
N ARG A 43 -9.90 -1.22 -6.76
CA ARG A 43 -9.78 -1.03 -8.21
C ARG A 43 -10.68 -1.99 -8.99
N PHE A 44 -10.83 -3.23 -8.53
CA PHE A 44 -11.61 -4.26 -9.24
C PHE A 44 -12.99 -4.55 -8.65
N TRP A 45 -13.18 -4.36 -7.33
CA TRP A 45 -14.46 -4.61 -6.65
C TRP A 45 -14.78 -3.52 -5.61
N PRO A 46 -15.00 -2.27 -6.05
CA PRO A 46 -15.25 -1.14 -5.15
C PRO A 46 -16.46 -1.40 -4.23
N SER A 47 -17.52 -2.03 -4.74
CA SER A 47 -18.73 -2.34 -3.96
C SER A 47 -18.49 -3.39 -2.86
N ARG A 48 -17.56 -4.35 -3.05
CA ARG A 48 -17.21 -5.33 -2.02
C ARG A 48 -16.41 -4.68 -0.90
N LEU A 49 -15.44 -3.84 -1.24
CA LEU A 49 -14.67 -3.08 -0.24
C LEU A 49 -15.58 -2.13 0.54
N SER A 50 -16.47 -1.39 -0.13
CA SER A 50 -17.40 -0.49 0.55
C SER A 50 -18.34 -1.21 1.51
N LYS A 51 -18.76 -2.45 1.20
CA LYS A 51 -19.56 -3.27 2.12
C LYS A 51 -18.76 -3.79 3.30
N MET A 52 -17.48 -4.10 3.13
CA MET A 52 -16.60 -4.56 4.21
C MET A 52 -16.27 -3.45 5.21
N VAL A 53 -16.07 -2.22 4.71
CA VAL A 53 -15.73 -1.05 5.55
C VAL A 53 -16.97 -0.38 6.13
N ARG A 54 -18.14 -0.50 5.47
CA ARG A 54 -19.44 -0.19 6.10
C ARG A 54 -19.83 -1.31 7.05
N VAL A 55 -19.25 -1.29 8.23
CA VAL A 55 -19.86 -1.88 9.42
C VAL A 55 -20.78 -0.79 10.01
N PRO A 56 -22.03 -1.08 10.43
CA PRO A 56 -22.81 -0.14 11.23
C PRO A 56 -22.12 0.17 12.57
#